data_AF-A0A7H9CH50-F1
#
_entry.id   AF-A0A7H9CH50-F1
#
_cell.length_a   1.000
_cell.length_b   1.000
_cell.length_c   1.000
_cell.angle_alpha   90.00
_cell.angle_beta   90.00
_cell.angle_gamma   90.00
#
_symmetry.space_group_name_H-M   'P 1'
#
loop_
_entity.id
_entity.type
_entity.pdbx_description
1 polymer ?
#
loop_
_entity_poly.entity_id
_entity_poly.type
_entity_poly.pdbx_seq_one_letter_code
_entity_poly.pdbx_strand_id
1 'polypeptide(L)'
;MPAAIDYDKYSNMNKKQLLNALINAENKKQKIKQDLNEKIKHTTELIKFLKTKLKKSLNEPKSYTLAQAPSIKKINAYFEKLPQAEQDQIRAEVRAEMGLNI
;
A
#
# COMPACT_ATOMS: atom_id res chain seq x y z
N MET A 1 16.25 -5.19 -26.41
CA MET A 1 16.35 -6.59 -26.85
C MET A 1 17.63 -7.17 -26.27
N PRO A 2 17.64 -8.32 -25.58
CA PRO A 2 18.90 -9.00 -25.27
C PRO A 2 19.58 -9.32 -26.60
N ALA A 3 20.87 -9.00 -26.72
CA ALA A 3 21.64 -9.32 -27.91
C ALA A 3 21.58 -10.84 -28.14
N ALA A 4 21.23 -11.26 -29.35
CA ALA A 4 21.27 -12.66 -29.73
C ALA A 4 22.70 -13.20 -29.52
N ILE A 5 22.80 -14.42 -29.00
CA ILE A 5 24.11 -15.06 -28.84
C ILE A 5 24.59 -15.44 -30.24
N ASP A 6 25.71 -14.87 -30.65
CA ASP A 6 26.43 -15.25 -31.86
C ASP A 6 27.25 -16.52 -31.57
N TYR A 7 26.73 -17.67 -32.02
CA TYR A 7 27.38 -18.96 -31.85
C TYR A 7 28.54 -19.18 -32.83
N ASP A 8 28.51 -18.54 -34.00
CA ASP A 8 29.54 -18.68 -35.04
C ASP A 8 30.89 -18.13 -34.57
N LYS A 9 30.85 -17.15 -33.67
CA LYS A 9 32.03 -16.65 -32.94
C LYS A 9 32.87 -17.77 -32.30
N TYR A 10 32.24 -18.85 -31.84
CA TYR A 10 32.92 -19.93 -31.12
C TYR A 10 33.36 -21.08 -32.05
N SER A 11 32.81 -21.15 -33.27
CA SER A 11 33.04 -22.26 -34.21
C SER A 11 34.50 -22.41 -34.64
N ASN A 12 35.25 -21.29 -34.68
CA ASN A 12 36.66 -21.27 -35.09
C ASN A 12 37.65 -21.16 -33.92
N MET A 13 37.18 -21.26 -32.66
CA MET A 13 38.04 -21.14 -31.48
C MET A 13 38.79 -22.44 -31.19
N ASN A 14 40.05 -22.31 -30.75
CA ASN A 14 40.81 -23.46 -30.25
C ASN A 14 40.38 -23.86 -28.83
N LYS A 15 40.87 -25.02 -28.36
CA LYS A 15 40.50 -25.60 -27.06
C LYS A 15 40.69 -24.64 -25.87
N LYS A 16 41.78 -23.86 -25.84
CA LYS A 16 42.05 -22.90 -24.76
C LYS A 16 41.09 -21.71 -24.79
N GLN A 17 40.77 -21.23 -26.00
CA GLN A 17 39.80 -20.15 -26.21
C GLN A 17 38.39 -20.59 -25.80
N LEU A 18 37.98 -21.82 -26.17
CA LEU A 18 36.70 -22.40 -25.77
C LEU A 18 36.59 -22.57 -24.26
N LEU A 19 37.65 -23.03 -23.59
CA LEU A 19 37.67 -23.15 -22.12
C LEU A 19 37.48 -21.80 -21.44
N ASN A 20 38.18 -20.76 -21.90
CA ASN A 20 38.02 -19.41 -21.36
C ASN A 20 36.61 -18.85 -21.64
N ALA A 21 36.06 -19.10 -22.83
CA ALA A 21 34.71 -18.71 -23.17
C ALA A 21 33.66 -19.39 -22.26
N LEU A 22 33.84 -20.69 -21.98
CA LEU A 22 32.99 -21.44 -21.06
C LEU A 22 33.02 -20.85 -19.65
N ILE A 23 34.21 -20.65 -19.08
CA ILE A 23 34.38 -20.07 -17.74
C ILE A 23 33.69 -18.70 -17.66
N ASN A 24 33.86 -17.86 -18.68
CA ASN A 24 33.22 -16.55 -18.73
C ASN A 24 31.69 -16.65 -18.81
N ALA A 25 31.16 -17.60 -19.59
CA ALA A 25 29.72 -17.83 -19.69
C ALA A 25 29.12 -18.33 -18.36
N GLU A 26 29.80 -19.24 -17.67
CA GLU A 26 29.40 -19.74 -16.36
C GLU A 26 29.41 -18.63 -15.29
N ASN A 27 30.47 -17.81 -15.25
CA ASN A 27 30.55 -16.66 -14.37
C ASN A 27 29.44 -15.65 -14.64
N LYS A 28 29.15 -15.36 -15.91
CA LYS A 28 28.05 -14.47 -16.30
C LYS A 28 26.70 -15.03 -15.86
N LYS A 29 26.46 -16.33 -16.07
CA LYS A 29 25.25 -17.02 -15.59
C LYS A 29 25.09 -16.89 -14.07
N GLN A 30 26.16 -17.12 -13.33
CA GLN A 30 26.13 -17.02 -11.87
C GLN A 30 25.81 -15.60 -11.39
N LYS A 31 26.45 -14.58 -11.99
CA LYS A 31 26.20 -13.18 -11.68
C LYS A 31 24.76 -12.76 -11.96
N ILE A 32 24.21 -13.19 -13.10
CA ILE A 32 22.79 -12.94 -13.45
C ILE A 32 21.87 -13.61 -12.41
N LYS A 33 22.16 -14.84 -12.01
CA LYS A 33 21.37 -15.56 -11.01
C LYS A 33 21.39 -14.85 -9.65
N GLN A 34 22.54 -14.35 -9.22
CA GLN A 34 22.68 -13.59 -7.97
C GLN A 34 21.88 -12.28 -8.01
N ASP A 35 22.07 -11.48 -9.06
CA ASP A 35 21.34 -10.21 -9.24
C ASP A 35 19.82 -10.43 -9.30
N LEU A 36 19.36 -11.47 -10.00
CA LEU A 36 17.94 -11.82 -10.04
C LEU A 36 17.41 -12.22 -8.66
N ASN A 37 18.15 -13.03 -7.91
CA ASN A 37 17.76 -13.44 -6.56
C ASN A 37 17.65 -12.24 -5.60
N GLU A 38 18.59 -11.30 -5.67
CA GLU A 38 18.55 -10.07 -4.87
C GLU A 38 17.33 -9.22 -5.21
N LYS A 39 17.06 -9.01 -6.50
CA LYS A 39 15.88 -8.28 -6.97
C LYS A 39 14.56 -8.94 -6.53
N ILE A 40 14.48 -10.27 -6.62
CA ILE A 40 13.33 -11.04 -6.14
C ILE A 40 13.14 -10.85 -4.64
N LYS A 41 14.22 -10.93 -3.86
CA LYS A 41 14.19 -10.75 -2.40
C LYS A 41 13.66 -9.36 -2.03
N HIS A 42 14.24 -8.31 -2.60
CA HIS A 42 13.81 -6.92 -2.34
C HIS A 42 12.34 -6.69 -2.73
N THR A 43 11.92 -7.20 -3.89
CA THR A 43 10.53 -7.07 -4.34
C THR A 43 9.57 -7.82 -3.39
N THR A 44 9.98 -8.99 -2.89
CA THR A 44 9.20 -9.77 -1.93
C THR A 44 9.04 -9.03 -0.60
N GLU A 45 10.12 -8.43 -0.09
CA GLU A 45 10.10 -7.62 1.13
C GLU A 45 9.19 -6.40 0.97
N LEU A 46 9.26 -5.71 -0.17
CA LEU A 46 8.37 -4.59 -0.49
C LEU A 46 6.90 -5.03 -0.50
N ILE A 47 6.57 -6.14 -1.18
CA ILE A 47 5.20 -6.68 -1.19
C ILE A 47 4.72 -6.97 0.23
N LYS A 48 5.56 -7.57 1.08
CA LYS A 48 5.22 -7.87 2.48
C LYS A 48 4.96 -6.60 3.28
N PHE A 49 5.80 -5.58 3.09
CA PHE A 49 5.65 -4.28 3.73
C PHE A 49 4.33 -3.60 3.33
N LEU A 50 4.04 -3.53 2.01
CA LEU A 50 2.81 -2.93 1.49
C LEU A 50 1.56 -3.66 2.00
N LYS A 51 1.56 -5.00 2.00
CA LYS A 51 0.48 -5.80 2.59
C LYS A 51 0.27 -5.48 4.07
N THR A 52 1.35 -5.30 4.83
CA THR A 52 1.28 -4.95 6.26
C THR A 52 0.70 -3.56 6.46
N LYS A 53 1.11 -2.57 5.65
CA LYS A 53 0.57 -1.20 5.70
C LYS A 53 -0.93 -1.17 5.37
N LEU A 54 -1.36 -1.90 4.33
CA LEU A 54 -2.77 -2.00 3.96
C LEU A 54 -3.60 -2.64 5.08
N LYS A 55 -3.15 -3.77 5.64
CA LYS A 55 -3.83 -4.40 6.78
C LYS A 55 -3.96 -3.45 7.97
N LYS A 56 -2.90 -2.70 8.29
CA LYS A 56 -2.94 -1.69 9.35
C LYS A 56 -3.99 -0.63 9.05
N SER A 57 -4.00 -0.06 7.84
CA SER A 57 -4.98 0.99 7.48
C SER A 57 -6.43 0.49 7.43
N LEU A 58 -6.65 -0.78 7.05
CA LEU A 58 -7.99 -1.37 6.99
C LEU A 58 -8.54 -1.70 8.39
N ASN A 59 -7.65 -2.11 9.30
CA ASN A 59 -8.00 -2.46 10.67
C ASN A 59 -7.81 -1.31 11.65
N GLU A 60 -7.40 -0.13 11.17
CA GLU A 60 -7.24 1.05 12.02
C GLU A 60 -8.63 1.50 12.48
N PRO A 61 -8.92 1.47 13.79
CA PRO A 61 -10.20 1.91 14.29
C PRO A 61 -10.37 3.39 13.91
N LYS A 62 -11.40 3.68 13.12
CA LYS A 62 -11.74 5.06 12.76
C LYS A 62 -12.20 5.78 14.03
N SER A 63 -11.28 6.53 14.64
CA SER A 63 -11.61 7.44 15.72
C SER A 63 -12.12 8.74 15.13
N TYR A 64 -13.20 9.26 15.72
CA TYR A 64 -13.73 10.57 15.41
C TYR A 64 -13.77 11.36 16.71
N THR A 65 -13.50 12.66 16.63
CA THR A 65 -13.99 13.55 17.69
C THR A 65 -15.52 13.57 17.64
N LEU A 66 -16.18 13.87 18.76
CA LEU A 66 -17.65 13.94 18.84
C LEU A 66 -18.27 14.76 17.69
N ALA A 67 -17.72 15.94 17.41
CA ALA A 67 -18.19 16.80 16.32
C ALA A 67 -17.98 16.22 14.91
N GLN A 68 -16.99 15.34 14.74
CA GLN A 68 -16.66 14.75 13.45
C GLN A 68 -17.33 13.40 13.20
N ALA A 69 -17.93 12.81 14.23
CA ALA A 69 -18.60 11.50 14.14
C ALA A 69 -19.69 11.51 13.05
N PRO A 70 -19.74 10.52 12.16
CA PRO A 70 -20.70 10.49 11.06
C PRO A 70 -22.16 10.53 11.51
N SER A 71 -22.49 9.90 12.63
CA SER A 71 -23.82 9.94 13.24
C SER A 71 -24.19 11.37 13.67
N ILE A 72 -23.29 12.06 14.38
CA ILE A 72 -23.50 13.44 14.84
C ILE A 72 -23.65 14.39 13.65
N LYS A 73 -22.80 14.26 12.61
CA LYS A 73 -22.95 15.07 11.38
C LYS A 73 -24.31 14.87 10.71
N LYS A 74 -24.80 13.64 10.64
CA LYS A 74 -26.14 13.35 10.10
C LYS A 74 -27.23 13.96 10.97
N ILE A 75 -27.16 13.79 12.28
CA ILE A 75 -28.13 14.37 13.24
C ILE A 75 -28.18 15.89 13.09
N ASN A 76 -27.03 16.56 13.07
CA ASN A 76 -26.96 18.02 12.90
C ASN A 76 -27.57 18.46 11.56
N ALA A 77 -27.24 17.78 10.46
CA ALA A 77 -27.78 18.11 9.14
C ALA A 77 -29.29 17.86 9.03
N TYR A 78 -29.84 16.91 9.79
CA TYR A 78 -31.29 16.73 9.89
C TYR A 78 -31.92 17.84 10.74
N PHE A 79 -31.31 18.16 11.88
CA PHE A 79 -31.78 19.20 12.79
C PHE A 79 -31.85 20.57 12.11
N GLU A 80 -30.83 20.93 11.31
CA GLU A 80 -30.79 22.18 10.54
C GLU A 80 -31.90 22.30 9.48
N LYS A 81 -32.49 21.18 9.05
CA LYS A 81 -33.59 21.16 8.08
C LYS A 81 -34.98 21.30 8.73
N LEU A 82 -35.07 21.17 10.05
CA LEU A 82 -36.34 21.29 10.76
C LEU A 82 -36.79 22.76 10.83
N PRO A 83 -38.11 23.02 10.91
CA PRO A 83 -38.63 24.35 11.21
C PRO A 83 -38.08 24.90 12.53
N GLN A 84 -37.94 26.23 12.62
CA GLN A 84 -37.35 26.89 13.79
C GLN A 84 -38.09 26.53 15.10
N ALA A 85 -39.42 26.45 15.07
CA ALA A 85 -40.23 26.09 16.23
C ALA A 85 -39.90 24.67 16.77
N GLU A 86 -39.69 23.70 15.87
CA GLU A 86 -39.31 22.34 16.25
C GLU A 86 -37.86 22.28 16.76
N GLN A 87 -36.96 23.06 16.16
CA GLN A 87 -35.57 23.16 16.66
C GLN A 87 -35.53 23.70 18.10
N ASP A 88 -36.33 24.72 18.40
CA ASP A 88 -36.34 25.35 19.71
C ASP A 88 -36.97 24.45 20.78
N GLN A 89 -38.02 23.69 20.42
CA GLN A 89 -38.60 22.67 21.30
C GLN A 89 -37.57 21.58 21.65
N ILE A 90 -36.90 21.01 20.65
CA ILE A 90 -35.88 19.99 20.84
C ILE A 90 -34.72 20.52 21.70
N ARG A 91 -34.29 21.78 21.51
CA ARG A 91 -33.25 22.40 22.36
C ARG A 91 -33.69 22.55 23.81
N ALA A 92 -34.96 22.89 24.05
CA ALA A 92 -35.51 23.01 25.40
C ALA A 92 -35.57 21.64 26.09
N GLU A 93 -36.04 20.61 25.40
CA GLU A 93 -36.09 19.23 25.89
C GLU A 93 -34.68 18.70 26.24
N VAL A 94 -33.71 18.87 25.33
CA VAL A 94 -32.31 18.47 25.58
C VAL A 94 -31.72 19.22 26.77
N ARG A 95 -31.99 20.53 26.93
CA ARG A 95 -31.50 21.30 28.09
C ARG A 95 -32.10 20.79 29.40
N ALA A 96 -33.39 20.47 29.42
CA ALA A 96 -34.07 19.93 30.59
C ALA A 96 -33.50 18.56 30.99
N GLU A 97 -33.29 17.66 30.03
CA GLU A 97 -32.67 16.35 30.29
C GLU A 97 -31.21 16.46 30.76
N MET A 98 -30.47 17.44 30.24
CA MET A 98 -29.09 17.70 30.65
C MET A 98 -28.98 18.46 31.98
N GLY A 99 -30.10 18.80 32.62
CA GLY A 99 -30.14 19.54 33.88
C GLY A 99 -29.66 20.99 33.77
N LEU A 100 -29.63 21.55 32.56
CA LEU A 100 -29.20 22.91 32.25
C LEU A 100 -30.37 23.90 32.32
N ASN A 101 -31.11 23.85 33.43
CA ASN A 101 -32.24 24.74 33.67
C ASN A 101 -31.73 26.13 34.08
N ILE A 102 -31.71 27.06 33.12
CA ILE A 102 -31.62 28.52 33.35
C ILE A 102 -32.93 29.13 32.88
#